data_AF-A0A672PMD4-F1
#
_entry.id   AF-A0A672PMD4-F1
#
_cell.length_a   1.000
_cell.length_b   1.000
_cell.length_c   1.000
_cell.angle_alpha   90.00
_cell.angle_beta   90.00
_cell.angle_gamma   90.00
#
_symmetry.space_group_name_H-M   'P 1'
#
loop_
_entity.id
_entity.type
_entity.pdbx_description
1 polymer ?
#
loop_
_entity_poly.entity_id
_entity_poly.type
_entity_poly.pdbx_seq_one_letter_code
_entity_poly.pdbx_strand_id
1 'polypeptide(L)'
;GWQNRWSAVVIKMNYECCFISDVPVPNITVFRQMEDRERVIVMCSFGRMLIESSFQLSLKSKYNYTLKNPLCCSSEKCVFEVKGSPPVSFACVHQIDSVMNRQSETYTYSPSGKTYCEHNVKVL
;
A
#
# COMPACT_ATOMS: atom_id res chain seq x y z
N GLY A 1 -11.98 -18.72 -16.06
CA GLY A 1 -12.43 -17.31 -16.01
C GLY A 1 -12.04 -16.70 -14.67
N TRP A 2 -11.78 -15.38 -14.62
CA TRP A 2 -11.41 -14.56 -13.45
C TRP A 2 -9.92 -14.27 -13.17
N GLN A 3 -8.95 -15.03 -13.68
CA GLN A 3 -7.54 -14.87 -13.27
C GLN A 3 -6.71 -13.75 -13.96
N ASN A 4 -7.21 -13.05 -15.00
CA ASN A 4 -6.34 -12.21 -15.86
C ASN A 4 -6.70 -10.70 -15.95
N ARG A 5 -7.49 -10.12 -15.03
CA ARG A 5 -8.00 -8.73 -15.18
C ARG A 5 -7.29 -7.66 -14.34
N TRP A 6 -6.35 -8.07 -13.49
CA TRP A 6 -5.59 -7.18 -12.62
C TRP A 6 -4.12 -7.22 -13.02
N SER A 7 -3.49 -6.05 -13.09
CA SER A 7 -2.04 -5.95 -13.16
C SER A 7 -1.53 -5.43 -11.83
N ALA A 8 -0.65 -6.20 -11.18
CA ALA A 8 0.12 -5.71 -10.04
C ALA A 8 1.20 -4.76 -10.58
N VAL A 9 1.28 -3.55 -10.04
CA VAL A 9 2.31 -2.58 -10.43
C VAL A 9 3.11 -2.18 -9.20
N VAL A 10 4.42 -2.46 -9.27
CA VAL A 10 5.49 -2.06 -8.35
C VAL A 10 5.31 -2.54 -6.91
N ILE A 11 6.27 -3.36 -6.51
CA ILE A 11 6.53 -3.78 -5.13
C ILE A 11 7.77 -2.99 -4.69
N LYS A 12 7.62 -2.02 -3.79
CA LYS A 12 8.80 -1.43 -3.11
C LYS A 12 8.90 -2.07 -1.74
N MET A 13 9.90 -2.93 -1.58
CA MET A 13 10.27 -3.54 -0.30
C MET A 13 11.45 -2.77 0.26
N ASN A 14 11.27 -2.07 1.38
CA ASN A 14 12.39 -1.54 2.15
C ASN A 14 12.66 -2.54 3.28
N TYR A 15 13.73 -3.33 3.13
CA TYR A 15 14.27 -4.15 4.21
C TYR A 15 15.34 -3.34 4.94
N GLU A 16 14.94 -2.55 5.93
CA GLU A 16 15.92 -2.03 6.89
C GLU A 16 16.28 -3.14 7.88
N CYS A 17 17.38 -3.82 7.59
CA CYS A 17 17.97 -4.79 8.51
C CYS A 17 19.03 -4.05 9.33
N CYS A 18 18.66 -3.46 10.47
CA CYS A 18 19.58 -3.26 11.61
C CYS A 18 18.89 -2.72 12.87
N PHE A 19 19.27 -3.32 13.99
CA PHE A 19 18.97 -3.04 15.41
C PHE A 19 17.62 -3.51 15.97
N ILE A 20 17.75 -4.15 17.13
CA ILE A 20 16.67 -4.68 17.97
C ILE A 20 15.97 -3.49 18.64
N SER A 21 15.06 -2.81 17.94
CA SER A 21 13.89 -2.14 18.52
C SER A 21 12.86 -1.72 17.45
N ASP A 22 11.59 -1.95 17.78
CA ASP A 22 10.40 -1.16 17.41
C ASP A 22 9.94 -1.05 15.95
N VAL A 23 8.98 -1.94 15.66
CA VAL A 23 7.90 -1.88 14.66
C VAL A 23 8.31 -1.39 13.26
N PRO A 24 8.29 -2.28 12.23
CA PRO A 24 8.88 -1.99 10.95
C PRO A 24 8.10 -0.93 10.15
N VAL A 25 8.81 -0.26 9.23
CA VAL A 25 8.18 0.65 8.28
C VAL A 25 7.23 -0.15 7.36
N PRO A 26 6.00 0.32 7.12
CA PRO A 26 5.06 -0.40 6.26
C PRO A 26 5.53 -0.43 4.81
N ASN A 27 5.35 -1.58 4.15
CA ASN A 27 5.52 -1.70 2.71
C ASN A 27 4.18 -1.47 1.99
N ILE A 28 4.23 -0.93 0.78
CA ILE A 28 3.07 -0.64 -0.06
C ILE A 28 3.13 -1.42 -1.36
N THR A 29 2.00 -1.97 -1.78
CA THR A 29 1.80 -2.60 -3.10
C THR A 29 0.51 -2.08 -3.69
N VAL A 30 0.56 -1.65 -4.96
CA VAL A 30 -0.61 -1.08 -5.64
C VAL A 30 -1.01 -1.96 -6.81
N PHE A 31 -2.25 -2.45 -6.81
CA PHE A 31 -2.84 -3.19 -7.91
C PHE A 31 -3.80 -2.27 -8.65
N ARG A 32 -3.68 -2.26 -9.98
CA ARG A 32 -4.61 -1.52 -10.84
C ARG A 32 -5.44 -2.49 -11.67
N GLN A 33 -6.71 -2.19 -11.89
CA GLN A 33 -7.44 -2.86 -12.96
C GLN A 33 -6.95 -2.37 -14.32
N MET A 34 -6.98 -3.26 -15.30
CA MET A 34 -6.65 -2.92 -16.68
C MET A 34 -7.81 -2.17 -17.38
N GLU A 35 -9.05 -2.51 -17.02
CA GLU A 35 -10.28 -1.98 -17.63
C GLU A 35 -10.75 -0.68 -16.93
N ASP A 36 -10.77 -0.65 -15.60
CA ASP A 36 -11.16 0.51 -14.78
C ASP A 36 -9.93 1.16 -14.12
N ARG A 37 -9.37 2.19 -14.77
CA ARG A 37 -8.16 2.87 -14.29
C ARG A 37 -8.39 3.79 -13.09
N GLU A 38 -9.64 3.95 -12.64
CA GLU A 38 -10.00 4.77 -11.47
C GLU A 38 -10.08 3.96 -10.18
N ARG A 39 -10.09 2.63 -10.28
CA ARG A 39 -10.05 1.72 -9.14
C ARG A 39 -8.68 1.12 -8.98
N VAL A 40 -8.10 1.34 -7.81
CA VAL A 40 -6.87 0.69 -7.40
C VAL A 40 -7.08 0.01 -6.06
N ILE A 41 -6.42 -1.12 -5.90
CA ILE A 41 -6.32 -1.81 -4.61
C ILE A 41 -4.94 -1.50 -4.06
N VAL A 42 -4.89 -0.94 -2.86
CA VAL A 42 -3.64 -0.69 -2.15
C VAL A 42 -3.52 -1.72 -1.04
N MET A 43 -2.46 -2.52 -1.08
CA MET A 43 -2.11 -3.46 -0.02
C MET A 43 -0.94 -2.89 0.78
N CYS A 44 -1.15 -2.76 2.08
CA CYS A 44 -0.15 -2.38 3.06
C CYS A 44 0.32 -3.61 3.82
N SER A 45 1.63 -3.78 3.93
CA SER A 45 2.26 -4.82 4.76
C SER A 45 3.00 -4.16 5.90
N PHE A 46 2.43 -4.26 7.09
CA PHE A 46 2.89 -3.62 8.33
C PHE A 46 3.94 -4.44 9.08
N GLY A 47 4.11 -5.72 8.75
CA GLY A 47 5.17 -6.60 9.28
C GLY A 47 5.07 -6.96 10.76
N ARG A 48 4.36 -6.17 11.58
CA ARG A 48 4.07 -6.45 12.98
C ARG A 48 2.80 -5.74 13.43
N MET A 49 2.00 -6.38 14.27
CA MET A 49 0.85 -5.77 14.94
C MET A 49 1.08 -5.72 16.45
N LEU A 50 0.79 -4.57 17.05
CA LEU A 50 0.72 -4.36 18.50
C LEU A 50 -0.74 -4.09 18.92
N ILE A 51 -1.07 -4.24 20.20
CA ILE A 51 -2.43 -4.04 20.73
C ILE A 51 -2.98 -2.64 20.37
N GLU A 52 -2.13 -1.63 20.41
CA GLU A 52 -2.48 -0.23 20.13
C GLU A 52 -2.23 0.18 18.67
N SER A 53 -2.14 -0.80 17.76
CA SER A 53 -1.93 -0.53 16.34
C SER A 53 -3.21 -0.09 15.66
N SER A 54 -3.12 1.02 14.94
CA SER A 54 -4.11 1.47 13.96
C SER A 54 -3.47 1.50 12.57
N PHE A 55 -4.06 0.76 11.64
CA PHE A 55 -3.60 0.65 10.27
C PHE A 55 -4.43 1.54 9.36
N GLN A 56 -3.76 2.45 8.65
CA GLN A 56 -4.43 3.47 7.86
C GLN A 56 -3.77 3.64 6.49
N LEU A 57 -4.51 4.19 5.55
CA LEU A 57 -4.00 4.64 4.27
C LEU A 57 -4.18 6.15 4.15
N SER A 58 -3.09 6.88 3.98
CA SER A 58 -3.13 8.30 3.64
C SER A 58 -3.26 8.47 2.13
N LEU A 59 -4.23 9.28 1.69
CA LEU A 59 -4.45 9.60 0.29
C LEU A 59 -4.27 11.09 0.05
N LYS A 60 -3.49 11.42 -0.97
CA LYS A 60 -3.34 12.79 -1.49
C LYS A 60 -3.82 12.84 -2.93
N SER A 61 -4.87 13.60 -3.17
CA SER A 61 -5.44 13.86 -4.50
C SER A 61 -5.90 15.32 -4.56
N LYS A 62 -7.06 15.61 -5.15
CA LYS A 62 -7.74 16.90 -5.00
C LYS A 62 -8.09 17.21 -3.53
N TYR A 63 -8.41 16.18 -2.78
CA TYR A 63 -8.65 16.25 -1.33
C TYR A 63 -7.71 15.28 -0.62
N ASN A 64 -7.24 15.69 0.56
CA ASN A 64 -6.42 14.84 1.42
C ASN A 64 -7.34 14.17 2.43
N TYR A 65 -7.32 12.84 2.48
CA TYR A 65 -8.11 12.08 3.44
C TYR A 65 -7.40 10.77 3.81
N THR A 66 -7.83 10.20 4.92
CA THR A 66 -7.26 8.96 5.46
C THR A 66 -8.33 7.89 5.57
N LEU A 67 -8.06 6.72 5.00
CA LEU A 67 -8.91 5.54 5.17
C LEU A 67 -8.43 4.78 6.40
N LYS A 68 -9.36 4.49 7.34
CA LYS A 68 -9.06 3.89 8.64
C LYS A 68 -9.69 2.51 8.86
N ASN A 69 -10.45 2.01 7.89
CA ASN A 69 -11.13 0.71 7.99
C ASN A 69 -10.64 -0.26 6.89
N PRO A 70 -9.39 -0.75 7.00
CA PRO A 70 -8.88 -1.73 6.05
C PRO A 70 -9.58 -3.09 6.16
N LEU A 71 -9.58 -3.83 5.06
CA LEU A 71 -9.79 -5.27 5.07
C LEU A 71 -8.45 -5.96 5.32
N CYS A 72 -8.21 -6.45 6.54
CA CYS A 72 -6.96 -7.13 6.88
C CYS A 72 -7.10 -8.65 6.76
N CYS A 73 -6.35 -9.27 5.85
CA CYS A 73 -6.34 -10.73 5.63
C CYS A 73 -5.48 -11.46 6.67
N SER A 74 -4.51 -10.75 7.26
CA SER A 74 -3.77 -11.13 8.46
C SER A 74 -3.56 -9.88 9.32
N SER A 75 -3.16 -10.05 10.59
CA SER A 75 -2.83 -8.92 11.48
C SER A 75 -1.78 -7.96 10.92
N GLU A 76 -1.06 -8.35 9.86
CA GLU A 76 0.06 -7.59 9.30
C GLU A 76 -0.20 -7.09 7.87
N LYS A 77 -1.23 -7.61 7.18
CA LYS A 77 -1.52 -7.27 5.78
C LYS A 77 -2.95 -6.78 5.63
N CYS A 78 -3.07 -5.54 5.18
CA CYS A 78 -4.32 -4.83 5.06
C CYS A 78 -4.51 -4.28 3.66
N VAL A 79 -5.75 -4.33 3.20
CA VAL A 79 -6.14 -3.98 1.84
C VAL A 79 -7.14 -2.84 1.89
N PHE A 80 -6.93 -1.86 1.02
CA PHE A 80 -7.79 -0.70 0.82
C PHE A 80 -8.22 -0.65 -0.64
N GLU A 81 -9.53 -0.64 -0.88
CA GLU A 81 -10.06 -0.29 -2.19
C GLU A 81 -10.14 1.24 -2.28
N VAL A 82 -9.51 1.81 -3.30
CA VAL A 82 -9.54 3.24 -3.55
C VAL A 82 -10.20 3.49 -4.89
N LYS A 83 -11.24 4.32 -4.85
CA LYS A 83 -11.82 4.94 -6.03
C LYS A 83 -11.39 6.40 -6.08
N GLY A 84 -10.63 6.78 -7.11
CA GLY A 84 -10.15 8.14 -7.22
C GLY A 84 -9.67 8.47 -8.63
N SER A 85 -10.00 9.66 -9.09
CA SER A 85 -9.48 10.21 -10.34
C SER A 85 -7.99 10.51 -10.17
N PRO A 86 -7.10 9.89 -10.95
CA PRO A 86 -5.68 10.18 -10.86
C PRO A 86 -5.32 11.61 -11.33
N PRO A 87 -4.17 12.16 -10.92
CA PRO A 87 -3.15 11.55 -10.09
C PRO A 87 -3.58 11.46 -8.62
N VAL A 88 -3.28 10.32 -8.00
CA VAL A 88 -3.53 10.09 -6.57
C VAL A 88 -2.31 9.43 -5.95
N SER A 89 -1.91 9.91 -4.78
CA SER A 89 -0.78 9.39 -4.04
C SER A 89 -1.22 8.67 -2.78
N PHE A 90 -0.49 7.61 -2.43
CA PHE A 90 -0.80 6.71 -1.32
C PHE A 90 0.39 6.57 -0.39
N ALA A 91 0.12 6.49 0.91
CA ALA A 91 1.11 6.04 1.88
C ALA A 91 0.44 5.21 2.97
N CYS A 92 1.01 4.04 3.28
CA CYS A 92 0.58 3.19 4.38
C CYS A 92 1.05 3.78 5.70
N VAL A 93 0.16 3.93 6.68
CA VAL A 93 0.44 4.52 7.98
C VAL A 93 0.16 3.47 9.06
N HIS A 94 1.19 3.14 9.83
CA HIS A 94 1.08 2.39 11.07
C HIS A 94 1.17 3.37 12.22
N GLN A 95 0.02 3.64 12.82
CA GLN A 95 -0.08 4.44 14.03
C GLN A 95 -0.03 3.50 15.24
N ILE A 96 0.93 3.74 16.14
CA ILE A 96 1.16 2.99 17.38
C ILE A 96 1.02 4.04 18.49
N ASP A 97 -0.12 4.01 19.18
CA ASP A 97 -0.51 5.05 20.14
C ASP A 97 -0.49 6.48 19.52
N SER A 98 -0.61 7.51 20.35
CA SER A 98 -0.59 8.92 19.95
C SER A 98 0.80 9.44 19.55
N VAL A 99 1.86 8.68 19.86
CA VAL A 99 3.25 9.17 19.83
C VAL A 99 4.05 8.65 18.63
N MET A 100 3.77 7.44 18.14
CA MET A 100 4.62 6.78 17.13
C MET A 100 3.86 6.47 15.85
N ASN A 101 4.23 7.16 14.76
CA ASN A 101 3.68 6.92 13.43
C ASN A 101 4.81 6.47 12.49
N ARG A 102 4.68 5.26 11.93
CA ARG A 102 5.53 4.79 10.83
C ARG A 102 4.77 4.93 9.52
N GLN A 103 5.42 5.47 8.50
CA GLN A 103 4.81 5.69 7.20
C GLN A 103 5.68 5.07 6.11
N SER A 104 5.04 4.40 5.14
CA SER A 104 5.71 4.02 3.91
C SER A 104 6.16 5.24 3.12
N GLU A 105 7.00 5.00 2.12
CA GLU A 105 7.15 5.96 1.04
C GLU A 105 5.81 6.25 0.34
N THR A 106 5.71 7.43 -0.25
CA THR A 106 4.52 7.85 -0.99
C THR A 106 4.61 7.35 -2.43
N TYR A 107 3.64 6.53 -2.84
CA TYR A 107 3.49 6.11 -4.24
C TYR A 107 2.49 7.02 -4.94
N THR A 108 2.87 7.64 -6.06
CA THR A 108 1.95 8.43 -6.88
C THR A 108 1.50 7.63 -8.09
N TYR A 109 0.21 7.31 -8.14
CA TYR A 109 -0.41 6.67 -9.28
C TYR A 109 -0.77 7.69 -10.36
N SER A 110 -0.22 7.50 -11.55
CA SER A 110 -0.58 8.24 -12.77
C SER A 110 -0.94 7.25 -13.90
N PRO A 111 -2.11 7.38 -14.54
CA PRO A 111 -2.60 6.43 -15.55
C PRO A 111 -1.89 6.57 -16.89
N SER A 112 -1.10 7.64 -17.09
CA SER A 112 -0.22 7.87 -18.24
C SER A 112 1.20 7.36 -18.04
N GLY A 113 1.54 6.83 -16.85
CA GLY A 113 2.86 6.26 -16.58
C GLY A 113 3.10 4.99 -17.41
N LYS A 114 4.16 4.99 -18.24
CA LYS A 114 4.62 3.80 -18.95
C LYS A 114 4.85 2.68 -17.95
N THR A 115 4.13 1.57 -18.12
CA THR A 115 4.25 0.40 -17.25
C THR A 115 5.32 -0.48 -17.86
N TYR A 116 6.48 -0.57 -17.22
CA TYR A 116 7.45 -1.62 -17.56
C TYR A 116 6.97 -2.89 -16.85
N CYS A 117 6.48 -3.87 -17.61
CA CYS A 117 6.32 -5.22 -17.11
C CYS A 117 7.74 -5.79 -16.92
N GLU A 118 8.31 -5.69 -15.72
CA GLU A 118 9.51 -6.45 -15.39
C GLU A 118 9.14 -7.94 -15.28
N HIS A 119 9.41 -8.69 -16.34
CA HIS A 119 9.23 -10.14 -16.43
C HIS A 119 10.19 -10.96 -15.55
N ASN A 120 10.64 -10.47 -14.38
CA ASN A 120 11.64 -11.17 -13.56
C ASN A 120 11.28 -11.29 -12.07
N VAL A 121 10.06 -11.77 -11.77
CA VAL A 121 9.83 -12.39 -10.46
C VAL A 121 10.22 -13.87 -10.56
N LYS A 122 11.49 -14.19 -10.26
CA LYS A 122 11.85 -15.54 -9.84
C LYS A 122 11.26 -15.76 -8.45
N VAL A 123 10.24 -16.60 -8.37
CA VAL A 123 9.86 -17.25 -7.11
C VAL A 123 10.97 -18.26 -6.83
N LEU A 124 11.78 -17.99 -5.80
CA LEU A 124 12.69 -18.99 -5.24
C LEU A 124 11.89 -20.04 -4.48
#